data_AF-A0A8S2XKR0-F1
#
_entry.id   AF-A0A8S2XKR0-F1
#
_cell.length_a   1.000
_cell.length_b   1.000
_cell.length_c   1.000
_cell.angle_alpha   90.00
_cell.angle_beta   90.00
_cell.angle_gamma   90.00
#
_symmetry.space_group_name_H-M   'P 1'
#
loop_
_entity.id
_entity.type
_entity.pdbx_description
1 polymer ?
#
loop_
_entity_poly.entity_id
_entity_poly.type
_entity_poly.pdbx_seq_one_letter_code
_entity_poly.pdbx_strand_id
1 'polypeptide(L)' 'MNGKKVSGYTEYENEDEVILRMGSEFRVKGDPLAQLNGSYVVHLIAIDDNNDQPLASNNNSTC' A
#
# COMPACT_ATOMS: atom_id res chain seq x y z
N MET A 1 9.19 -9.53 -4.39
CA MET A 1 9.03 -8.09 -4.11
C MET A 1 9.53 -7.30 -5.31
N ASN A 2 8.73 -6.37 -5.85
CA ASN A 2 8.99 -5.66 -7.11
C ASN A 2 9.60 -4.24 -6.91
N GLY A 3 10.19 -3.97 -5.75
CA GLY A 3 10.79 -2.68 -5.39
C GLY A 3 12.31 -2.76 -5.28
N LYS A 4 13.00 -1.64 -5.50
CA LYS A 4 14.44 -1.50 -5.28
C LYS A 4 14.68 -0.66 -4.03
N LYS A 5 15.47 -1.19 -3.08
CA LYS A 5 15.98 -0.41 -1.95
C LYS A 5 16.98 0.63 -2.48
N VAL A 6 16.82 1.87 -2.05
CA VAL A 6 17.67 2.99 -2.51
C VAL A 6 18.39 3.73 -1.38
N SER A 7 18.31 3.22 -0.14
CA SER A 7 19.14 3.69 0.98
C SER A 7 20.63 3.73 0.57
N GLY A 8 21.29 4.87 0.76
CA GLY A 8 22.68 5.11 0.34
C GLY A 8 22.86 5.71 -1.07
N TYR A 9 21.76 5.92 -1.81
CA TYR A 9 21.76 6.66 -3.08
C TYR A 9 20.93 7.96 -3.00
N THR A 10 20.17 8.15 -1.93
CA THR A 10 19.26 9.27 -1.72
C THR A 10 19.84 10.24 -0.68
N GLU A 11 19.33 11.48 -0.65
CA GLU A 11 19.82 12.54 0.24
C GLU A 11 19.77 12.16 1.73
N TYR A 12 18.81 11.33 2.11
CA TYR A 12 18.61 10.85 3.49
C TYR A 12 18.88 9.34 3.57
N GLU A 13 20.16 8.97 3.58
CA GLU A 13 20.61 7.58 3.46
C GLU A 13 20.13 6.64 4.57
N ASN A 14 19.76 7.19 5.74
CA ASN A 14 19.28 6.43 6.89
C ASN A 14 17.78 6.09 6.82
N GLU A 15 17.08 6.55 5.78
CA GLU A 15 15.69 6.20 5.56
C GLU A 15 15.57 4.85 4.83
N ASP A 16 14.58 4.05 5.22
CA ASP A 16 14.26 2.77 4.55
C ASP A 16 13.39 3.00 3.31
N GLU A 17 13.96 3.71 2.33
CA GLU A 17 13.27 4.05 1.08
C GLU A 17 13.32 2.90 0.07
N VAL A 18 12.16 2.64 -0.55
CA VAL A 18 11.98 1.66 -1.61
C VAL A 18 11.25 2.31 -2.79
N ILE A 19 11.88 2.29 -3.96
CA ILE A 19 11.27 2.77 -5.21
C ILE A 19 10.63 1.60 -5.95
N LEU A 20 9.37 1.78 -6.31
CA LEU A 20 8.61 0.85 -7.15
C LEU A 20 8.72 1.26 -8.62
N ARG A 21 8.58 0.29 -9.53
CA ARG A 21 8.59 0.59 -10.97
C ARG A 21 7.36 1.41 -11.36
N MET A 22 7.53 2.34 -12.30
CA MET A 22 6.39 3.02 -12.91
C MET A 22 5.45 1.99 -13.55
N GLY A 23 4.14 2.20 -13.39
CA GLY A 23 3.12 1.23 -13.79
C GLY A 23 2.90 0.10 -12.78
N SER A 24 3.46 0.17 -11.57
CA SER A 24 3.08 -0.76 -10.50
C SER A 24 1.64 -0.54 -10.09
N GLU A 25 0.85 -1.61 -10.08
CA GLU A 25 -0.58 -1.57 -9.75
C GLU A 25 -0.84 -2.00 -8.31
N PHE A 26 -1.81 -1.32 -7.69
CA PHE A 26 -2.20 -1.56 -6.31
C PHE A 26 -3.71 -1.61 -6.21
N ARG A 27 -4.20 -2.49 -5.32
CA ARG A 27 -5.60 -2.52 -4.92
C ARG A 27 -5.76 -1.94 -3.52
N VAL A 28 -6.85 -1.21 -3.31
CA VAL A 28 -7.25 -0.78 -1.97
C VAL A 28 -7.82 -1.97 -1.21
N LYS A 29 -7.26 -2.28 -0.03
CA LYS A 29 -7.60 -3.47 0.76
C LYS A 29 -8.93 -3.34 1.51
N GLY A 30 -9.38 -2.13 1.82
CA GLY A 30 -10.59 -1.88 2.57
C GLY A 30 -10.92 -0.39 2.66
N ASP A 31 -11.91 -0.06 3.48
CA ASP A 31 -12.42 1.31 3.56
C ASP A 31 -11.36 2.29 4.11
N PRO A 32 -11.32 3.53 3.56
CA PRO A 32 -10.42 4.56 4.05
C PRO A 32 -10.81 5.01 5.46
N LEU A 33 -9.83 5.18 6.33
CA LEU A 33 -10.04 5.73 7.67
C LEU A 33 -9.94 7.26 7.62
N ALA A 34 -11.05 7.95 7.84
CA ALA A 34 -11.10 9.41 7.89
C ALA A 34 -10.42 9.96 9.15
N GLN A 35 -9.62 11.01 8.98
CA GLN A 35 -8.95 11.73 10.06
C GLN A 35 -9.62 13.09 10.30
N LEU A 36 -9.53 13.60 11.54
CA LEU A 36 -10.11 14.91 11.93
C LEU A 36 -9.55 16.09 11.12
N ASN A 37 -8.34 15.95 10.56
CA ASN A 37 -7.70 16.94 9.70
C ASN A 37 -8.18 16.90 8.24
N GLY A 38 -9.19 16.08 7.91
CA GLY A 38 -9.76 15.94 6.56
C GLY A 38 -8.99 15.00 5.62
N SER A 39 -7.93 14.35 6.10
CA SER A 39 -7.20 13.33 5.32
C SER A 39 -7.76 11.92 5.53
N TYR A 40 -7.36 10.97 4.68
CA TYR A 40 -7.76 9.57 4.75
C TYR A 40 -6.53 8.67 4.80
N VAL A 41 -6.54 7.68 5.69
CA VAL A 41 -5.56 6.59 5.69
C VAL A 41 -6.11 5.44 4.86
N VAL A 42 -5.32 4.94 3.91
CA VAL A 42 -5.66 3.80 3.06
C VAL A 42 -4.61 2.70 3.14
N HIS A 43 -5.05 1.46 3.02
CA HIS A 43 -4.16 0.31 2.90
C HIS A 43 -4.12 -0.17 1.46
N LEU A 44 -2.93 -0.14 0.86
CA LEU A 44 -2.69 -0.63 -0.49
C LEU A 44 -2.04 -2.02 -0.44
N ILE A 45 -2.47 -2.90 -1.34
CA ILE A 45 -1.84 -4.20 -1.58
C ILE A 45 -1.36 -4.24 -3.02
N ALA A 46 -0.15 -4.74 -3.24
CA ALA A 46 0.37 -4.93 -4.61
C ALA A 46 -0.48 -5.99 -5.32
N ILE A 47 -0.83 -5.73 -6.57
CA ILE A 47 -1.42 -6.74 -7.45
C ILE A 47 -0.24 -7.53 -8.03
N ASP A 48 -0.15 -8.80 -7.67
CA ASP A 48 0.81 -9.73 -8.25
C ASP A 48 -0.01 -10.77 -9.04
N ASP A 49 0.18 -10.84 -10.35
CA ASP A 49 -0.55 -11.75 -11.25
C ASP A 49 -0.38 -13.24 -10.87
N ASN A 50 0.52 -13.55 -9.92
CA ASN A 50 0.81 -14.90 -9.45
C ASN A 50 0.23 -15.25 -8.06
N ASN A 51 -0.55 -14.39 -7.40
CA ASN A 51 -1.07 -14.71 -6.07
C ASN A 51 -2.55 -14.37 -5.90
N ASP A 52 -3.41 -15.35 -6.20
CA ASP A 52 -4.83 -15.38 -5.86
C ASP A 52 -5.04 -15.46 -4.33
N GLN A 53 -4.74 -14.39 -3.59
CA GLN A 53 -5.21 -14.30 -2.20
C GLN A 53 -6.63 -13.73 -2.16
N PRO A 54 -7.62 -14.48 -1.62
CA PRO A 54 -8.96 -13.99 -1.49
C PRO A 54 -9.01 -12.82 -0.51
N LEU A 55 -9.59 -11.72 -0.96
CA LEU A 55 -9.88 -10.58 -0.10
C LEU A 55 -10.93 -11.00 0.91
N ALA A 56 -10.55 -11.07 2.18
CA ALA A 56 -11.51 -11.17 3.26
C ALA A 56 -12.44 -9.94 3.20
N SER A 57 -13.67 -10.17 2.75
CA SER A 57 -14.77 -9.21 2.81
C SER A 57 -15.10 -8.98 4.28
N ASN A 58 -14.65 -7.87 4.84
CA ASN A 58 -15.05 -7.47 6.17
C ASN A 58 -16.48 -6.93 6.08
N ASN A 59 -17.45 -7.79 6.35
CA ASN A 59 -18.86 -7.43 6.43
C ASN A 59 -19.16 -6.90 7.84
N ASN A 60 -18.92 -5.61 8.08
CA ASN A 60 -19.40 -4.96 9.29
C ASN A 60 -20.82 -4.43 9.02
N SER A 61 -21.80 -5.33 9.11
CA SER A 61 -23.19 -4.95 9.37
C SER A 61 -23.30 -4.41 10.79
N THR A 62 -23.80 -3.19 10.93
CA THR A 62 -24.36 -2.70 12.20
C THR A 62 -25.61 -1.89 11.87
N CYS A 63 -26.67 -2.18 12.63
CA CYS A 63 -28.06 -1.79 12.45
C CYS A 63 -28.33 -0.29 12.40
#